data_AF-A0A842UDH0-F1
#
_entry.id   AF-A0A842UDH0-F1
#
_cell.length_a   1.000
_cell.length_b   1.000
_cell.length_c   1.000
_cell.angle_alpha   90.00
_cell.angle_beta   90.00
_cell.angle_gamma   90.00
#
_symmetry.space_group_name_H-M   'P 1'
#
loop_
_entity.id
_entity.type
_entity.pdbx_description
1 polymer ?
#
loop_
_entity_poly.entity_id
_entity_poly.type
_entity_poly.pdbx_seq_one_letter_code
_entity_poly.pdbx_strand_id
1 'polypeptide(L)'
;MGKTPQEIEVWYVLPAVRRELAVQLKRNGKSQKEIAELLGITNAAVSQYLKDKRGCDFQFDDLVLNRIKKSVSNITRHPEDLFGELKAITNLIQKTGFLCKLHQKYGHERPGCRSCFVINV
;
A
#
# COMPACT_ATOMS: atom_id res chain seq x y z
N MET A 1 8.94 13.39 -18.50
CA MET A 1 9.34 11.97 -18.51
C MET A 1 8.32 11.22 -17.66
N GLY A 2 7.64 10.22 -18.23
CA GLY A 2 6.61 9.46 -17.50
C GLY A 2 7.24 8.54 -16.46
N LYS A 3 6.59 8.40 -15.29
CA LYS A 3 7.01 7.45 -14.25
C LYS A 3 6.71 6.03 -14.70
N THR A 4 7.63 5.11 -14.48
CA THR A 4 7.49 3.66 -14.68
C THR A 4 6.51 3.03 -13.67
N PRO A 5 5.95 1.82 -13.94
CA PRO A 5 5.09 1.12 -12.97
C PRO A 5 5.74 0.95 -11.59
N GLN A 6 7.05 0.70 -11.55
CA GLN A 6 7.82 0.52 -10.32
C GLN A 6 7.94 1.84 -9.55
N GLU A 7 8.22 2.95 -10.23
CA GLU A 7 8.20 4.28 -9.60
C GLU A 7 6.80 4.63 -9.07
N ILE A 8 5.73 4.25 -9.78
CA ILE A 8 4.36 4.40 -9.28
C ILE A 8 4.13 3.58 -8.01
N GLU A 9 4.59 2.34 -7.98
CA GLU A 9 4.44 1.48 -6.81
C GLU A 9 5.17 2.05 -5.59
N VAL A 10 6.44 2.45 -5.76
CA VAL A 10 7.27 2.96 -4.66
C VAL A 10 6.78 4.33 -4.17
N TRP A 11 6.37 5.22 -5.07
CA TRP A 11 6.07 6.61 -4.70
C TRP A 11 4.61 6.84 -4.31
N TYR A 12 3.69 5.98 -4.76
CA TYR A 12 2.26 6.18 -4.55
C TYR A 12 1.58 5.00 -3.86
N VAL A 13 1.76 3.78 -4.36
CA VAL A 13 1.03 2.61 -3.86
C VAL A 13 1.51 2.19 -2.48
N LEU A 14 2.81 1.92 -2.32
CA LEU A 14 3.38 1.44 -1.07
C LEU A 14 3.19 2.44 0.10
N PRO A 15 3.38 3.77 -0.10
CA PRO A 15 3.05 4.75 0.92
C PRO A 15 1.56 4.74 1.30
N ALA A 16 0.65 4.62 0.34
CA ALA A 16 -0.78 4.55 0.62
C ALA A 16 -1.15 3.26 1.39
N VAL A 17 -0.58 2.10 1.03
CA VAL A 17 -0.77 0.84 1.76
C VAL A 17 -0.30 0.96 3.20
N ARG A 18 0.92 1.48 3.44
CA ARG A 18 1.45 1.67 4.80
C ARG A 18 0.60 2.64 5.62
N ARG A 19 0.08 3.69 4.99
CA ARG A 19 -0.86 4.63 5.64
C ARG A 19 -2.12 3.90 6.10
N GLU A 20 -2.77 3.15 5.22
CA GLU A 20 -4.00 2.42 5.58
C GLU A 20 -3.74 1.38 6.67
N LEU A 21 -2.61 0.66 6.62
CA LEU A 21 -2.20 -0.24 7.71
C LEU A 21 -2.09 0.51 9.05
N ALA A 22 -1.40 1.65 9.07
CA ALA A 22 -1.24 2.46 10.28
C ALA A 22 -2.58 2.98 10.81
N VAL A 23 -3.47 3.44 9.92
CA VAL A 23 -4.82 3.91 10.29
C VAL A 23 -5.66 2.78 10.89
N GLN A 24 -5.66 1.60 10.29
CA GLN A 24 -6.44 0.46 10.80
C GLN A 24 -5.87 -0.06 12.12
N LEU A 25 -4.53 -0.15 12.26
CA LEU A 25 -3.91 -0.51 13.53
C LEU A 25 -4.26 0.49 14.64
N LYS A 26 -4.28 1.80 14.32
CA LYS A 26 -4.69 2.84 15.26
C LYS A 26 -6.16 2.69 15.67
N ARG A 27 -7.06 2.36 14.72
CA ARG A 27 -8.48 2.06 15.00
C ARG A 27 -8.65 0.83 15.88
N ASN A 28 -7.75 -0.14 15.77
CA ASN A 28 -7.70 -1.32 16.64
C ASN A 28 -7.06 -1.04 18.01
N GLY A 29 -6.85 0.23 18.38
CA GLY A 29 -6.39 0.64 19.70
C GLY A 29 -4.87 0.66 19.88
N LYS A 30 -4.09 0.41 18.83
CA LYS A 30 -2.62 0.41 18.93
C LYS A 30 -2.07 1.83 19.15
N SER A 31 -1.08 1.94 20.02
CA SER A 31 -0.31 3.17 20.21
C SER A 31 0.58 3.44 18.99
N GLN A 32 1.00 4.70 18.82
CA GLN A 32 1.89 5.08 17.71
C GLN A 32 3.22 4.29 17.74
N LYS A 33 3.71 4.00 18.95
CA LYS A 33 4.92 3.22 19.18
C LYS A 33 4.75 1.77 18.73
N GLU A 34 3.66 1.11 19.13
CA GLU A 34 3.37 -0.27 18.68
C GLU A 34 3.20 -0.32 17.15
N ILE A 35 2.55 0.68 16.54
CA ILE A 35 2.40 0.73 15.08
C ILE A 35 3.78 0.85 14.39
N ALA A 36 4.67 1.69 14.93
CA ALA A 36 6.02 1.86 14.40
C ALA A 36 6.80 0.53 14.45
N GLU A 37 6.70 -0.19 15.57
CA GLU A 37 7.31 -1.52 15.76
C GLU A 37 6.73 -2.56 14.80
N LEU A 38 5.40 -2.68 14.71
CA LEU A 38 4.71 -3.65 13.85
C LEU A 38 4.96 -3.42 12.35
N LEU A 39 5.11 -2.16 11.93
CA LEU A 39 5.32 -1.81 10.52
C LEU A 39 6.79 -1.61 10.15
N GLY A 40 7.73 -1.75 11.11
CA GLY A 40 9.16 -1.53 10.87
C GLY A 40 9.50 -0.14 10.35
N ILE A 41 8.81 0.90 10.86
CA ILE A 41 9.00 2.30 10.45
C ILE A 41 9.18 3.21 11.67
N THR A 42 9.58 4.46 11.44
CA THR A 42 9.79 5.41 12.55
C THR A 42 8.46 5.91 13.13
N ASN A 43 8.45 6.29 14.41
CA ASN A 43 7.33 6.98 15.03
C ASN A 43 6.92 8.24 14.25
N ALA A 44 7.89 8.98 13.71
CA ALA A 44 7.64 10.15 12.87
C ALA A 44 6.88 9.78 11.58
N ALA A 45 7.25 8.67 10.92
CA ALA A 45 6.53 8.17 9.75
C ALA A 45 5.09 7.77 10.10
N VAL A 46 4.84 7.12 11.24
CA VAL A 46 3.48 6.83 11.71
C VAL A 46 2.69 8.11 11.97
N SER A 47 3.28 9.09 12.67
CA SER A 47 2.62 10.39 12.88
C SER A 47 2.26 11.04 11.56
N GLN A 48 3.15 10.97 10.56
CA GLN A 48 2.88 11.50 9.24
C GLN A 48 1.72 10.73 8.60
N TYR A 49 1.69 9.40 8.62
CA TYR A 49 0.56 8.64 8.08
C TYR A 49 -0.78 8.92 8.77
N LEU A 50 -0.79 9.17 10.07
CA LEU A 50 -2.03 9.45 10.81
C LEU A 50 -2.51 10.90 10.67
N LYS A 51 -1.59 11.87 10.51
CA LYS A 51 -1.92 13.29 10.37
C LYS A 51 -2.09 13.72 8.92
N ASP A 52 -1.35 13.08 8.02
CA ASP A 52 -1.12 13.55 6.66
C ASP A 52 -1.84 12.70 5.63
N LYS A 53 -2.18 13.35 4.53
CA LYS A 53 -2.85 12.78 3.37
C LYS A 53 -1.85 12.23 2.34
N ARG A 54 -0.68 11.71 2.77
CA ARG A 54 0.31 11.12 1.83
C ARG A 54 -0.31 9.94 1.09
N GLY A 55 -0.49 10.04 -0.22
CA GLY A 55 -1.20 9.08 -1.06
C GLY A 55 -2.73 9.29 -1.13
N CYS A 56 -3.24 10.50 -0.87
CA CYS A 56 -4.68 10.80 -0.93
C CYS A 56 -5.19 11.18 -2.33
N ASP A 57 -4.33 11.11 -3.35
CA ASP A 57 -4.74 11.34 -4.73
C ASP A 57 -5.69 10.25 -5.28
N PHE A 58 -5.92 9.20 -4.49
CA PHE A 58 -6.82 8.10 -4.77
C PHE A 58 -7.28 7.41 -3.47
N GLN A 59 -8.36 6.63 -3.59
CA GLN A 59 -8.82 5.71 -2.57
C GLN A 59 -8.74 4.28 -3.11
N PHE A 60 -8.42 3.34 -2.22
CA PHE A 60 -8.53 1.93 -2.53
C PHE A 60 -9.99 1.50 -2.55
N ASP A 61 -10.32 0.55 -3.41
CA ASP A 61 -11.63 -0.09 -3.41
C ASP A 61 -11.82 -1.02 -2.20
N ASP A 62 -13.06 -1.46 -1.99
CA ASP A 62 -13.40 -2.34 -0.87
C ASP A 62 -12.63 -3.66 -0.89
N LEU A 63 -12.27 -4.16 -2.07
CA LEU A 63 -11.50 -5.40 -2.22
C LEU A 63 -10.11 -5.25 -1.59
N VAL A 64 -9.39 -4.18 -1.95
CA VAL A 64 -8.06 -3.88 -1.39
C VAL A 64 -8.16 -3.50 0.09
N LEU A 65 -9.16 -2.71 0.49
CA LEU A 65 -9.36 -2.33 1.90
C LEU A 65 -9.66 -3.55 2.79
N ASN A 66 -10.47 -4.51 2.31
CA ASN A 66 -10.72 -5.76 3.03
C ASN A 66 -9.46 -6.62 3.13
N ARG A 67 -8.63 -6.65 2.08
CA ARG A 67 -7.33 -7.31 2.15
C ARG A 67 -6.43 -6.68 3.22
N ILE A 68 -6.36 -5.35 3.27
CA ILE A 68 -5.58 -4.61 4.28
C ILE A 68 -6.08 -4.94 5.70
N LYS A 69 -7.40 -4.96 5.94
CA LYS A 69 -7.97 -5.34 7.25
C LYS A 69 -7.57 -6.75 7.68
N LYS A 70 -7.55 -7.71 6.73
CA LYS A 70 -7.07 -9.08 6.99
C LYS A 70 -5.58 -9.06 7.36
N SER A 71 -4.76 -8.34 6.58
CA SER A 71 -3.33 -8.20 6.83
C SER A 71 -3.03 -7.56 8.19
N VAL A 72 -3.83 -6.59 8.66
CA VAL A 72 -3.69 -6.01 10.00
C VAL A 72 -3.84 -7.07 11.09
N SER A 73 -4.84 -7.94 10.96
CA SER A 73 -5.04 -9.05 11.92
C SER A 73 -3.85 -10.01 11.92
N ASN A 74 -3.30 -10.30 10.74
CA ASN A 74 -2.15 -11.19 10.60
C ASN A 74 -0.88 -10.56 11.17
N ILE A 75 -0.54 -9.32 10.79
CA ILE A 75 0.63 -8.58 11.30
C ILE A 75 0.58 -8.41 12.82
N THR A 76 -0.62 -8.23 13.39
CA THR A 76 -0.77 -8.10 14.85
C THR A 76 -0.46 -9.41 15.58
N ARG A 77 -0.69 -10.57 14.94
CA ARG A 77 -0.42 -11.91 15.50
C ARG A 77 0.99 -12.42 15.17
N HIS A 78 1.46 -12.10 13.98
CA HIS A 78 2.71 -12.55 13.36
C HIS A 78 3.43 -11.36 12.72
N PRO A 79 4.08 -10.48 13.51
CA PRO A 79 4.77 -9.29 12.99
C PRO A 79 5.87 -9.61 11.96
N GLU A 80 6.48 -10.80 12.07
CA GLU A 80 7.47 -11.33 11.14
C GLU A 80 6.95 -11.45 9.69
N ASP A 81 5.63 -11.60 9.50
CA ASP A 81 4.99 -11.76 8.20
C ASP A 81 4.71 -10.44 7.47
N LEU A 82 5.13 -9.29 8.03
CA LEU A 82 4.90 -7.96 7.45
C LEU A 82 5.24 -7.89 5.96
N PHE A 83 6.41 -8.41 5.55
CA PHE A 83 6.83 -8.37 4.15
C PHE A 83 5.94 -9.23 3.26
N GLY A 84 5.52 -10.40 3.73
CA GLY A 84 4.59 -11.27 3.03
C GLY A 84 3.23 -10.61 2.84
N GLU A 85 2.72 -9.96 3.88
CA GLU A 85 1.45 -9.23 3.84
C GLU A 85 1.49 -8.02 2.91
N LEU A 86 2.56 -7.21 2.98
CA LEU A 86 2.78 -6.10 2.05
C LEU A 86 2.82 -6.57 0.60
N LYS A 87 3.61 -7.62 0.31
CA LYS A 87 3.72 -8.19 -1.04
C LYS A 87 2.37 -8.69 -1.55
N ALA A 88 1.58 -9.30 -0.69
CA ALA A 88 0.31 -9.85 -1.10
C ALA A 88 -0.79 -8.78 -1.29
N ILE A 89 -0.71 -7.65 -0.56
CA ILE A 89 -1.52 -6.45 -0.84
C ILE A 89 -1.11 -5.84 -2.20
N THR A 90 0.19 -5.60 -2.44
CA THR A 90 0.61 -4.96 -3.71
C THR A 90 0.35 -5.85 -4.92
N ASN A 91 0.52 -7.17 -4.80
CA ASN A 91 0.14 -8.13 -5.84
C ASN A 91 -1.38 -8.08 -6.14
N LEU A 92 -2.23 -7.90 -5.14
CA LEU A 92 -3.67 -7.72 -5.35
C LEU A 92 -3.95 -6.43 -6.14
N ILE A 93 -3.33 -5.32 -5.74
CA ILE A 93 -3.47 -4.01 -6.41
C ILE A 93 -3.03 -4.06 -7.88
N GLN A 94 -1.97 -4.81 -8.18
CA GLN A 94 -1.52 -5.05 -9.55
C GLN A 94 -2.57 -5.84 -10.35
N LYS A 95 -3.13 -6.90 -9.77
CA LYS A 95 -4.14 -7.76 -10.42
C LYS A 95 -5.48 -7.06 -10.66
N THR A 96 -5.87 -6.09 -9.84
CA THR A 96 -7.12 -5.32 -10.04
C THR A 96 -7.01 -4.25 -11.12
N GLY A 97 -5.84 -4.10 -11.77
CA GLY A 97 -5.59 -3.05 -12.75
C GLY A 97 -5.47 -1.65 -12.14
N PHE A 98 -5.49 -1.54 -10.80
CA PHE A 98 -5.36 -0.27 -10.10
C PHE A 98 -4.02 0.40 -10.36
N LEU A 99 -2.93 -0.39 -10.39
CA LEU A 99 -1.60 0.12 -10.75
C LEU A 99 -1.59 0.73 -12.16
N CYS A 100 -2.26 0.09 -13.14
CA CYS A 100 -2.35 0.61 -14.50
C CYS A 100 -3.13 1.94 -14.55
N LYS A 101 -4.22 2.09 -13.78
CA LYS A 101 -4.94 3.36 -13.67
C LYS A 101 -4.05 4.50 -13.16
N LEU A 102 -3.23 4.23 -12.14
CA LEU A 102 -2.27 5.22 -11.63
C LEU A 102 -1.14 5.49 -12.63
N HIS A 103 -0.64 4.46 -13.30
CA HIS A 103 0.41 4.60 -14.29
C HIS A 103 -0.07 5.38 -15.53
N GLN A 104 -1.32 5.24 -15.97
CA GLN A 104 -1.91 6.12 -16.99
C GLN A 104 -1.96 7.58 -16.53
N LYS A 105 -2.33 7.82 -15.26
CA LYS A 105 -2.42 9.17 -14.68
C LYS A 105 -1.06 9.88 -14.59
N TYR A 106 0.01 9.15 -14.27
CA TYR A 106 1.32 9.75 -13.94
C TYR A 106 2.47 9.38 -14.90
N GLY A 107 2.25 8.42 -15.81
CA GLY A 107 3.29 7.76 -16.62
C GLY A 107 3.20 7.94 -18.14
N HIS A 108 2.18 8.62 -18.66
CA HIS A 108 1.96 8.78 -20.11
C HIS A 108 1.87 7.44 -20.87
N GLU A 109 0.98 6.54 -20.45
CA GLU A 109 0.75 5.26 -21.14
C GLU A 109 -0.15 5.38 -22.38
N ARG A 110 0.01 4.44 -23.32
CA ARG A 110 -0.83 4.26 -24.52
C ARG A 110 -1.79 3.07 -24.35
N PRO A 111 -2.91 3.01 -25.11
CA PRO A 111 -3.78 1.85 -25.15
C PRO A 111 -3.01 0.55 -25.50
N GLY A 112 -3.31 -0.56 -24.81
CA GLY A 112 -2.68 -1.88 -25.05
C GLY A 112 -1.41 -2.16 -24.25
N CYS A 113 -1.04 -1.31 -23.29
CA CYS A 113 0.13 -1.51 -22.44
C CYS A 113 -0.01 -2.76 -21.53
N ARG A 114 1.09 -3.50 -21.37
CA ARG A 114 1.18 -4.68 -20.48
C ARG A 114 2.22 -4.55 -19.35
N SER A 115 2.83 -3.37 -19.18
CA SER A 115 3.97 -3.15 -18.30
C SER A 115 3.66 -3.30 -16.80
N CYS A 116 2.39 -3.13 -16.39
CA CYS A 116 1.97 -3.28 -14.99
C CYS A 116 1.61 -4.73 -14.62
N PHE A 117 1.55 -5.66 -15.58
CA PHE A 117 1.20 -7.05 -15.32
C PHE A 117 2.46 -7.85 -15.04
N VAL A 118 2.62 -8.28 -13.79
CA VAL A 118 3.68 -9.23 -13.43
C VAL A 118 3.19 -10.64 -13.75
N ILE A 119 3.82 -11.30 -14.72
CA ILE A 119 3.72 -12.75 -14.91
C ILE A 119 4.45 -13.37 -13.71
N ASN A 120 3.71 -14.07 -12.84
CA ASN A 120 4.34 -14.89 -11.82
C ASN A 120 5.04 -16.03 -12.57
N VAL A 121 6.38 -16.00 -12.58
CA VAL A 121 7.21 -17.14 -12.99
C VAL A 121 7.45 -18.01 -11.76
#